data_AF-A0A7J3JA68-F1
#
_entry.id   AF-A0A7J3JA68-F1
#
_cell.length_a   1.000
_cell.length_b   1.000
_cell.length_c   1.000
_cell.angle_alpha   90.00
_cell.angle_beta   90.00
_cell.angle_gamma   90.00
#
_symmetry.space_group_name_H-M   'P 1'
#
loop_
_entity.id
_entity.type
_entity.pdbx_description
1 polymer ?
#
loop_
_entity_poly.entity_id
_entity_poly.type
_entity_poly.pdbx_seq_one_letter_code
_entity_poly.pdbx_strand_id
1 'polypeptide(L)'
;MFVSDNDDFSEWVKKRRSSNRDPFFGDIDNMFKEMERMMDEELKDFTQKVPKEYVKERTLPDGSTVKELGPFVYGYSMKIGPDGKPEIQEFGNIKKGLKGPPEVKEEREPLVDIVDNPAEVRVVAELPGVEKTDIKLHGTEDSLDISVDTPQYKYYKEVQLPAKVKVKEATSTYKNGVLEVVLPKQEPSKSRGEPISIG
;
A
#
# COMPACT_ATOMS: atom_id res chain seq x y z
N MET A 1 5.73 23.01 -11.56
CA MET A 1 5.51 23.89 -10.40
C MET A 1 5.10 22.97 -9.26
N PHE A 2 6.08 22.45 -8.53
CA PHE A 2 5.86 21.48 -7.46
C PHE A 2 5.51 22.28 -6.21
N VAL A 3 4.30 22.10 -5.69
CA VAL A 3 3.92 22.70 -4.42
C VAL A 3 4.60 21.89 -3.33
N SER A 4 5.45 22.58 -2.58
CA SER A 4 6.16 22.09 -1.40
C SER A 4 5.16 22.00 -0.26
N ASP A 5 4.57 20.82 -0.04
CA ASP A 5 3.79 20.49 1.17
C ASP A 5 4.69 19.92 2.29
N ASN A 6 5.95 20.38 2.37
CA ASN A 6 6.89 19.97 3.41
C ASN A 6 6.77 20.82 4.69
N ASP A 7 6.04 21.94 4.62
CA ASP A 7 5.98 22.91 5.72
C ASP A 7 4.87 22.60 6.74
N ASP A 8 3.71 22.07 6.31
CA ASP A 8 2.59 21.79 7.22
C ASP A 8 2.84 20.56 8.12
N PHE A 9 3.50 19.51 7.61
CA PHE A 9 3.91 18.37 8.42
C PHE A 9 4.98 18.77 9.45
N SER A 10 5.93 19.62 9.03
CA SER A 10 7.01 20.14 9.88
C SER A 10 6.49 21.01 11.02
N GLU A 11 5.52 21.89 10.75
CA GLU A 11 4.91 22.76 11.77
C GLU A 11 4.03 21.99 12.76
N TRP A 12 3.30 20.96 12.30
CA TRP A 12 2.55 20.06 13.19
C TRP A 12 3.48 19.30 14.16
N VAL A 13 4.62 18.81 13.66
CA VAL A 13 5.65 18.15 14.48
C VAL A 13 6.32 19.14 15.45
N LYS A 14 6.66 20.35 15.00
CA LYS A 14 7.28 21.39 15.85
C LYS A 14 6.35 21.87 16.96
N LYS A 15 5.06 22.02 16.68
CA LYS A 15 4.06 22.49 17.66
C LYS A 15 3.82 21.49 18.80
N ARG A 16 4.04 20.19 18.55
CA ARG A 16 4.06 19.15 19.59
C ARG A 16 5.36 19.07 20.40
N ARG A 17 6.47 19.65 19.91
CA ARG A 17 7.77 19.65 20.62
C ARG A 17 7.84 20.59 21.83
N SER A 18 6.84 21.45 22.06
CA SER A 18 6.88 22.46 23.13
C SER A 18 6.28 22.04 24.47
N SER A 19 5.87 20.79 24.66
CA SER A 19 5.49 20.31 26.00
C SER A 19 5.78 18.82 26.14
N ASN A 20 6.70 18.54 27.07
CA ASN A 20 7.21 17.25 27.52
C ASN A 20 8.00 16.41 26.52
N ARG A 21 9.26 16.16 26.90
CA ARG A 21 10.15 15.12 26.36
C ARG A 21 9.49 13.75 26.53
N ASP A 22 8.87 13.23 25.48
CA ASP A 22 8.51 11.82 25.39
C ASP A 22 9.66 11.04 24.74
N PRO A 23 10.26 10.03 25.42
CA PRO A 23 11.34 9.19 24.88
C PRO A 23 10.98 8.49 23.55
N PHE A 24 9.68 8.37 23.26
CA PHE A 24 9.12 7.70 22.09
C PHE A 24 9.45 8.35 20.73
N PHE A 25 9.61 9.68 20.67
CA PHE A 25 9.86 10.38 19.39
C PHE A 25 11.33 10.43 18.98
N GLY A 26 12.26 10.26 19.91
CA GLY A 26 13.70 10.26 19.60
C GLY A 26 14.18 8.99 18.91
N ASP A 27 13.58 7.84 19.25
CA ASP A 27 13.91 6.54 18.66
C ASP A 27 13.39 6.40 17.23
N ILE A 28 12.26 7.05 16.92
CA ILE A 28 11.67 7.04 15.58
C ILE A 28 12.58 7.76 14.56
N ASP A 29 13.15 8.92 14.92
CA ASP A 29 14.05 9.67 14.03
C ASP A 29 15.34 8.87 13.69
N ASN A 30 15.87 8.10 14.65
CA ASN A 30 17.02 7.23 14.41
C ASN A 30 16.65 6.02 13.55
N MET A 31 15.48 5.43 13.81
CA MET A 31 14.95 4.31 13.01
C MET A 31 14.70 4.72 11.55
N PHE A 32 14.17 5.92 11.31
CA PHE A 32 14.00 6.45 9.94
C PHE A 32 15.34 6.62 9.22
N LYS A 33 16.36 7.18 9.88
CA LYS A 33 17.71 7.32 9.30
C LYS A 33 18.36 5.97 8.97
N GLU A 34 18.15 4.97 9.82
CA GLU A 34 18.66 3.62 9.60
C GLU A 34 17.93 2.94 8.42
N MET A 35 16.61 3.15 8.32
CA MET A 35 15.81 2.67 7.20
C MET A 35 16.17 3.35 5.87
N GLU A 36 16.40 4.67 5.86
CA GLU A 36 16.90 5.41 4.70
C GLU A 36 18.24 4.84 4.21
N ARG A 37 19.15 4.56 5.15
CA ARG A 37 20.44 3.97 4.82
C ARG A 37 20.29 2.56 4.23
N MET A 38 19.44 1.72 4.82
CA MET A 38 19.17 0.38 4.29
C MET A 38 18.53 0.45 2.90
N MET A 39 17.59 1.38 2.67
CA MET A 39 17.01 1.64 1.34
C MET A 39 18.06 2.04 0.31
N ASP A 40 18.97 2.95 0.65
CA ASP A 40 20.01 3.43 -0.25
C ASP A 40 20.97 2.31 -0.66
N GLU A 41 21.36 1.47 0.30
CA GLU A 41 22.18 0.29 0.04
C GLU A 41 21.43 -0.73 -0.83
N GLU A 42 20.16 -0.99 -0.55
CA GLU A 42 19.32 -1.90 -1.35
C GLU A 42 19.05 -1.39 -2.76
N LEU A 43 18.83 -0.08 -2.94
CA LEU A 43 18.61 0.52 -4.25
C LEU A 43 19.87 0.44 -5.11
N LYS A 44 21.05 0.64 -4.51
CA LYS A 44 22.34 0.44 -5.19
C LYS A 44 22.53 -1.02 -5.61
N ASP A 45 22.22 -1.96 -4.73
CA ASP A 45 22.36 -3.39 -5.03
C ASP A 45 21.34 -3.85 -6.08
N PHE A 46 20.11 -3.34 -6.01
CA PHE A 46 19.05 -3.55 -6.99
C PHE A 46 19.48 -3.03 -8.36
N THR A 47 19.86 -1.75 -8.49
CA THR A 47 20.28 -1.13 -9.75
C THR A 47 21.46 -1.82 -10.42
N GLN A 48 22.38 -2.40 -9.64
CA GLN A 48 23.49 -3.20 -10.17
C GLN A 48 23.07 -4.58 -10.67
N LYS A 49 22.02 -5.15 -10.09
CA LYS A 49 21.54 -6.53 -10.35
C LYS A 49 20.29 -6.58 -11.23
N VAL A 50 19.70 -5.45 -11.64
CA VAL A 50 18.53 -5.43 -12.54
C VAL A 50 18.86 -6.17 -13.82
N PRO A 51 18.15 -7.26 -14.14
CA PRO A 51 18.36 -8.00 -15.38
C PRO A 51 18.15 -7.12 -16.62
N LYS A 52 18.96 -7.32 -17.67
CA LYS A 52 18.92 -6.53 -18.92
C LYS A 52 17.55 -6.50 -19.61
N GLU A 53 16.68 -7.46 -19.31
CA GLU A 53 15.31 -7.57 -19.84
C GLU A 53 14.38 -6.44 -19.35
N TYR A 54 14.73 -5.73 -18.27
CA TYR A 54 13.98 -4.57 -17.76
C TYR A 54 14.48 -3.22 -18.29
N VAL A 55 15.48 -3.23 -19.19
CA VAL A 55 16.00 -2.04 -19.88
C VAL A 55 15.26 -1.90 -21.20
N LYS A 56 14.38 -0.89 -21.31
CA LYS A 56 13.79 -0.54 -22.61
C LYS A 56 14.79 0.31 -23.39
N GLU A 57 15.22 -0.18 -24.54
CA GLU A 57 16.05 0.59 -25.46
C GLU A 57 15.15 1.46 -26.34
N ARG A 58 15.30 2.78 -26.24
CA ARG A 58 14.62 3.74 -27.12
C ARG A 58 15.64 4.37 -28.05
N THR A 59 15.41 4.24 -29.35
CA THR A 59 16.19 4.95 -30.37
C THR A 59 15.67 6.39 -30.51
N LEU A 60 16.57 7.36 -30.37
CA LEU A 60 16.29 8.77 -30.58
C LEU A 60 16.30 9.11 -32.08
N PRO A 61 15.69 10.26 -32.48
CA PRO A 61 15.67 10.70 -33.88
C PRO A 61 17.05 10.91 -34.51
N ASP A 62 18.09 11.07 -33.68
CA ASP A 62 19.50 11.20 -34.09
C ASP A 62 20.23 9.86 -34.26
N GLY A 63 19.53 8.73 -34.08
CA GLY A 63 20.09 7.38 -34.19
C GLY A 63 20.81 6.88 -32.94
N SER A 64 20.91 7.68 -31.87
CA SER A 64 21.45 7.23 -30.60
C SER A 64 20.44 6.37 -29.83
N THR A 65 20.91 5.43 -29.01
CA THR A 65 20.05 4.56 -28.20
C THR A 65 20.16 4.98 -26.74
N VAL A 66 19.02 5.32 -26.13
CA VAL A 66 18.93 5.61 -24.69
C VAL A 66 18.33 4.40 -23.99
N LYS A 67 19.01 3.95 -22.92
CA LYS A 67 18.53 2.91 -22.03
C LYS A 67 17.59 3.52 -21.02
N GLU A 68 16.31 3.23 -21.14
CA GLU A 68 15.27 3.68 -20.23
C GLU A 68 14.96 2.54 -19.25
N LEU A 69 15.36 2.74 -17.99
CA LEU A 69 15.00 1.84 -16.89
C LEU A 69 13.60 2.23 -16.41
N GLY A 70 12.67 1.27 -16.47
CA GLY A 70 11.25 1.51 -16.16
C GLY A 70 11.02 2.01 -14.73
N PRO A 71 9.83 2.58 -14.43
CA PRO A 71 9.57 3.14 -13.10
C PRO A 71 9.50 2.01 -12.06
N PHE A 72 10.61 1.84 -11.34
CA PHE A 72 10.71 1.01 -10.14
C PHE A 72 10.11 1.78 -8.96
N VAL A 73 9.12 1.18 -8.33
CA VAL A 73 8.48 1.69 -7.12
C VAL A 73 8.68 0.63 -6.05
N TYR A 74 9.31 1.03 -4.95
CA TYR A 74 9.48 0.21 -3.78
C TYR A 74 9.37 1.13 -2.58
N GLY A 75 8.43 0.82 -1.69
CA GLY A 75 8.13 1.66 -0.54
C GLY A 75 7.62 0.84 0.63
N TYR A 76 7.64 1.48 1.79
CA TYR A 76 7.10 0.93 3.03
C TYR A 76 6.12 1.94 3.63
N SER A 77 5.01 1.45 4.16
CA SER A 77 4.11 2.18 5.05
C SER A 77 4.29 1.64 6.47
N MET A 78 4.38 2.52 7.46
CA MET A 78 4.54 2.12 8.86
C MET A 78 3.46 2.79 9.71
N LYS A 79 2.66 1.98 10.40
CA LYS A 79 1.59 2.43 11.31
C LYS A 79 1.93 1.98 12.72
N ILE A 80 1.94 2.90 13.68
CA ILE A 80 2.09 2.53 15.10
C ILE A 80 0.73 2.11 15.64
N GLY A 81 0.60 0.83 15.98
CA GLY A 81 -0.60 0.28 16.57
C GLY A 81 -0.91 0.87 17.95
N PRO A 82 -2.16 0.75 18.43
CA PRO A 82 -2.55 1.21 19.77
C PRO A 82 -1.81 0.47 20.90
N ASP A 83 -1.17 -0.66 20.60
CA ASP A 83 -0.27 -1.41 21.50
C ASP A 83 1.19 -0.91 21.47
N GLY A 84 1.48 0.13 20.68
CA GLY A 84 2.80 0.73 20.53
C GLY A 84 3.73 -0.03 19.58
N LYS A 85 3.26 -1.07 18.88
CA LYS A 85 4.09 -1.83 17.93
C LYS A 85 3.98 -1.25 16.51
N PRO A 86 5.10 -1.18 15.76
CA PRO A 86 5.07 -0.80 14.35
C PRO A 86 4.53 -1.94 13.48
N GLU A 87 3.49 -1.64 12.71
CA GLU A 87 3.01 -2.45 11.59
C GLU A 87 3.62 -1.90 10.30
N ILE A 88 4.50 -2.68 9.66
CA ILE A 88 5.19 -2.29 8.42
C ILE A 88 4.53 -3.03 7.25
N GLN A 89 4.15 -2.30 6.21
CA GLN A 89 3.58 -2.82 4.96
C GLN A 89 4.47 -2.41 3.79
N GLU A 90 4.96 -3.37 3.02
CA GLU A 90 5.69 -3.14 1.76
C GLU A 90 4.71 -2.89 0.60
N PHE A 91 5.05 -1.97 -0.31
CA PHE A 91 4.30 -1.71 -1.54
C PHE A 91 5.24 -1.41 -2.71
N GLY A 92 4.72 -1.54 -3.93
CA GLY A 92 5.50 -1.31 -5.15
C GLY A 92 5.45 -2.48 -6.14
N ASN A 93 6.35 -2.46 -7.14
CA ASN A 93 6.45 -3.47 -8.19
C ASN A 93 7.65 -4.41 -8.05
N ILE A 94 8.46 -4.26 -7.01
CA ILE A 94 9.63 -5.10 -6.75
C ILE A 94 9.33 -6.02 -5.56
N LYS A 95 9.36 -7.35 -5.78
CA LYS A 95 9.34 -8.34 -4.69
C LYS A 95 10.74 -8.92 -4.50
N LYS A 96 11.23 -8.93 -3.27
CA LYS A 96 12.49 -9.60 -2.91
C LYS A 96 12.31 -11.11 -3.03
N GLY A 97 13.03 -11.75 -3.94
CA GLY A 97 13.27 -13.17 -3.88
C GLY A 97 14.30 -13.46 -2.80
N LEU A 98 13.96 -14.24 -1.77
CA LEU A 98 14.85 -14.64 -0.67
C LEU A 98 16.20 -15.26 -1.14
N LYS A 99 16.28 -15.75 -2.38
CA LYS A 99 17.49 -16.34 -3.00
C LYS A 99 17.55 -16.16 -4.53
N GLY A 100 17.29 -14.97 -5.07
CA GLY A 100 17.32 -14.76 -6.53
C GLY A 100 17.33 -13.29 -6.96
N PRO A 101 17.47 -13.00 -8.27
CA PRO A 101 17.26 -11.65 -8.77
C PRO A 101 15.85 -11.18 -8.39
N PRO A 102 15.66 -9.88 -8.10
CA PRO A 102 14.37 -9.33 -7.71
C PRO A 102 13.32 -9.62 -8.79
N GLU A 103 12.17 -10.15 -8.39
CA GLU A 103 11.04 -10.33 -9.30
C GLU A 103 10.32 -8.99 -9.42
N VAL A 104 10.43 -8.38 -10.60
CA VAL A 104 9.62 -7.21 -10.94
C VAL A 104 8.29 -7.72 -11.47
N LYS A 105 7.23 -7.61 -10.66
CA LYS A 105 5.87 -7.85 -11.14
C LYS A 105 5.44 -6.63 -11.94
N GLU A 106 4.85 -6.86 -13.12
CA GLU A 106 4.29 -5.75 -13.91
C GLU A 106 3.13 -5.05 -13.16
N GLU A 107 2.47 -5.81 -12.28
CA GLU A 107 1.38 -5.36 -11.40
C GLU A 107 1.93 -4.76 -10.11
N ARG A 108 1.47 -3.54 -9.80
CA ARG A 108 1.70 -2.84 -8.55
C ARG A 108 0.64 -3.23 -7.53
N GLU A 109 1.04 -3.39 -6.27
CA GLU A 109 0.06 -3.47 -5.19
C GLU A 109 -0.30 -2.05 -4.71
N PRO A 110 -1.59 -1.64 -4.76
CA PRO A 110 -2.03 -0.38 -4.16
C PRO A 110 -1.91 -0.41 -2.64
N LEU A 111 -1.71 0.76 -2.04
CA LEU A 111 -1.83 0.91 -0.59
C LEU A 111 -3.31 0.80 -0.21
N VAL A 112 -3.58 -0.03 0.79
CA VAL A 112 -4.93 -0.29 1.29
C VAL A 112 -4.97 -0.17 2.81
N ASP A 113 -5.95 0.57 3.33
CA ASP A 113 -6.30 0.58 4.75
C ASP A 113 -7.71 0.01 4.95
N ILE A 114 -7.89 -0.74 6.03
CA ILE A 114 -9.16 -1.38 6.38
C ILE A 114 -9.61 -0.82 7.72
N VAL A 115 -10.78 -0.19 7.72
CA VAL A 115 -11.43 0.31 8.93
C VAL A 115 -12.60 -0.61 9.28
N ASP A 116 -12.46 -1.30 10.40
CA ASP A 116 -13.49 -2.20 10.91
C ASP A 116 -14.42 -1.48 11.90
N ASN A 117 -15.65 -1.20 11.49
CA ASN A 117 -16.68 -0.60 12.34
C ASN A 117 -17.71 -1.65 12.77
N PRO A 118 -18.51 -1.42 13.83
CA PRO A 118 -19.51 -2.40 14.27
C PRO A 118 -20.56 -2.76 13.20
N ALA A 119 -20.92 -1.83 12.31
CA ALA A 119 -21.97 -2.01 11.30
C ALA A 119 -21.43 -2.37 9.90
N GLU A 120 -20.17 -2.03 9.60
CA GLU A 120 -19.62 -2.10 8.24
C GLU A 120 -18.10 -2.23 8.26
N VAL A 121 -17.53 -2.73 7.16
CA VAL A 121 -16.11 -2.69 6.86
C VAL A 121 -15.90 -1.63 5.78
N ARG A 122 -14.94 -0.73 5.99
CA ARG A 122 -14.57 0.28 5.00
C ARG A 122 -13.16 0.01 4.51
N VAL A 123 -13.01 -0.16 3.19
CA VAL A 123 -11.72 -0.38 2.52
C VAL A 123 -11.37 0.87 1.73
N VAL A 124 -10.19 1.43 1.99
CA VAL A 124 -9.68 2.61 1.28
C VAL A 124 -8.43 2.22 0.53
N ALA A 125 -8.38 2.47 -0.78
CA ALA A 125 -7.26 2.11 -1.64
C ALA A 125 -6.78 3.31 -2.47
N GLU A 126 -5.46 3.49 -2.57
CA GLU A 126 -4.85 4.54 -3.38
C GLU A 126 -4.53 4.03 -4.79
N LEU A 127 -5.06 4.73 -5.80
CA LEU A 127 -4.96 4.44 -7.23
C LEU A 127 -4.67 5.74 -8.02
N PRO A 128 -3.52 6.40 -7.79
CA PRO A 128 -3.21 7.69 -8.42
C PRO A 128 -3.12 7.56 -9.95
N GLY A 129 -3.77 8.49 -10.66
CA GLY A 129 -3.75 8.57 -12.12
C GLY A 129 -4.62 7.54 -12.84
N VAL A 130 -5.38 6.71 -12.12
CA VAL A 130 -6.30 5.73 -12.70
C VAL A 130 -7.67 6.37 -12.97
N GLU A 131 -8.28 6.07 -14.11
CA GLU A 131 -9.64 6.50 -14.40
C GLU A 131 -10.66 5.55 -13.75
N LYS A 132 -11.80 6.11 -13.29
CA LYS A 132 -12.84 5.31 -12.59
C LYS A 132 -13.31 4.10 -13.41
N THR A 133 -13.39 4.24 -14.73
CA THR A 133 -13.87 3.20 -15.65
C THR A 133 -12.94 2.00 -15.75
N ASP A 134 -11.67 2.17 -15.36
CA ASP A 134 -10.64 1.13 -15.48
C ASP A 134 -10.50 0.30 -14.20
N ILE A 135 -11.16 0.74 -13.12
CA ILE A 135 -11.17 0.04 -11.83
C ILE A 135 -12.23 -1.05 -11.85
N LYS A 136 -11.81 -2.30 -11.63
CA LYS A 136 -12.69 -3.45 -11.47
C LYS A 136 -12.68 -3.89 -10.00
N LEU A 137 -13.88 -3.95 -9.42
CA LEU A 137 -14.10 -4.43 -8.07
C LEU A 137 -14.87 -5.74 -8.12
N HIS A 138 -14.41 -6.73 -7.38
CA HIS A 138 -15.10 -7.99 -7.20
C HIS A 138 -15.10 -8.33 -5.71
N GLY A 139 -16.28 -8.51 -5.12
CA GLY A 139 -16.43 -8.78 -3.70
C GLY A 139 -17.06 -10.14 -3.47
N THR A 140 -16.60 -10.83 -2.44
CA THR A 140 -17.19 -12.03 -1.86
C THR A 140 -17.65 -11.72 -0.43
N GLU A 141 -18.19 -12.70 0.30
CA GLU A 141 -18.58 -12.47 1.69
C GLU A 141 -17.40 -12.13 2.60
N ASP A 142 -16.19 -12.53 2.21
CA ASP A 142 -14.97 -12.51 3.02
C ASP A 142 -13.76 -11.82 2.36
N SER A 143 -13.85 -11.43 1.08
CA SER A 143 -12.77 -10.74 0.38
C SER A 143 -13.26 -9.65 -0.58
N LEU A 144 -12.37 -8.71 -0.89
CA LEU A 144 -12.56 -7.68 -1.91
C LEU A 144 -11.33 -7.65 -2.82
N ASP A 145 -11.53 -7.93 -4.10
CA ASP A 145 -10.55 -7.77 -5.16
C ASP A 145 -10.63 -6.37 -5.75
N ILE A 146 -9.47 -5.72 -5.87
CA ILE A 146 -9.29 -4.42 -6.52
C ILE A 146 -8.30 -4.63 -7.66
N SER A 147 -8.73 -4.40 -8.89
CA SER A 147 -7.88 -4.59 -10.07
C SER A 147 -7.99 -3.44 -11.07
N VAL A 148 -6.86 -3.10 -11.68
CA VAL A 148 -6.73 -2.13 -12.78
C VAL A 148 -5.81 -2.76 -13.80
N ASP A 149 -6.25 -2.82 -15.05
CA ASP A 149 -5.47 -3.39 -16.16
C ASP A 149 -5.50 -2.43 -17.34
N THR A 150 -4.54 -1.51 -17.34
CA THR A 150 -4.33 -0.53 -18.42
C THR A 150 -2.87 -0.56 -18.87
N PRO A 151 -2.55 -0.08 -20.08
CA PRO A 151 -1.16 -0.01 -20.56
C PRO A 151 -0.23 0.84 -19.67
N GLN A 152 -0.78 1.78 -18.89
CA GLN A 152 -0.03 2.73 -18.07
C GLN A 152 0.02 2.33 -16.59
N TYR A 153 -1.06 1.71 -16.09
CA TYR A 153 -1.21 1.28 -14.71
C TYR A 153 -1.77 -0.14 -14.65
N LYS A 154 -1.03 -1.02 -13.97
CA LYS A 154 -1.50 -2.35 -13.59
C LYS A 154 -1.49 -2.42 -12.08
N TYR A 155 -2.68 -2.53 -11.47
CA TYR A 155 -2.84 -2.71 -10.03
C TYR A 155 -3.60 -3.98 -9.73
N TYR A 156 -3.19 -4.73 -8.71
CA TYR A 156 -3.96 -5.85 -8.18
C TYR A 156 -3.77 -5.97 -6.67
N LYS A 157 -4.88 -6.09 -5.94
CA LYS A 157 -4.88 -6.45 -4.52
C LYS A 157 -6.14 -7.24 -4.19
N GLU A 158 -5.95 -8.39 -3.56
CA GLU A 158 -7.00 -9.09 -2.83
C GLU A 158 -6.93 -8.66 -1.36
N VAL A 159 -8.05 -8.17 -0.83
CA VAL A 159 -8.19 -7.69 0.54
C VAL A 159 -9.05 -8.69 1.31
N GLN A 160 -8.48 -9.34 2.31
CA GLN A 160 -9.23 -10.20 3.23
C GLN A 160 -10.02 -9.32 4.21
N LEU A 161 -11.32 -9.55 4.31
CA LEU A 161 -12.22 -8.75 5.15
C LEU A 161 -12.26 -9.32 6.57
N PRO A 162 -12.24 -8.46 7.61
CA PRO A 162 -12.23 -8.88 9.00
C PRO A 162 -13.56 -9.48 9.48
N ALA A 163 -14.63 -9.36 8.69
CA ALA A 163 -15.95 -9.88 8.99
C ALA A 163 -16.71 -10.20 7.70
N LYS A 164 -17.74 -11.06 7.82
CA LYS A 164 -18.65 -11.33 6.71
C LYS A 164 -19.43 -10.09 6.33
N VAL A 165 -19.50 -9.77 5.04
CA VAL A 165 -20.20 -8.59 4.51
C VAL A 165 -21.32 -8.94 3.54
N LYS A 166 -22.20 -7.95 3.31
CA LYS A 166 -23.27 -8.01 2.31
C LYS A 166 -22.83 -7.31 1.04
N VAL A 167 -22.13 -8.03 0.16
CA VAL A 167 -21.56 -7.47 -1.09
C VAL A 167 -22.59 -6.73 -1.95
N LYS A 168 -23.84 -7.21 -2.00
CA LYS A 168 -24.90 -6.58 -2.81
C LYS A 168 -25.35 -5.22 -2.29
N GLU A 169 -25.12 -4.93 -1.01
CA GLU A 169 -25.41 -3.65 -0.37
C GLU A 169 -24.17 -2.72 -0.34
N ALA A 170 -23.05 -3.15 -0.94
CA ALA A 170 -21.82 -2.39 -0.98
C ALA A 170 -21.99 -1.09 -1.78
N THR A 171 -21.30 -0.05 -1.34
CA THR A 171 -21.20 1.21 -2.08
C THR A 171 -19.74 1.59 -2.28
N SER A 172 -19.46 2.33 -3.35
CA SER A 172 -18.09 2.76 -3.66
C SER A 172 -18.05 4.20 -4.13
N THR A 173 -17.05 4.95 -3.69
CA THR A 173 -16.74 6.29 -4.21
C THR A 173 -15.30 6.34 -4.68
N TYR A 174 -15.03 7.14 -5.71
CA TYR A 174 -13.68 7.33 -6.24
C TYR A 174 -13.47 8.81 -6.52
N LYS A 175 -12.48 9.40 -5.85
CA LYS A 175 -12.17 10.83 -5.97
C LYS A 175 -10.68 11.06 -5.80
N ASN A 176 -10.08 11.84 -6.69
CA ASN A 176 -8.69 12.28 -6.62
C ASN A 176 -7.68 11.12 -6.43
N GLY A 177 -7.88 9.98 -7.10
CA GLY A 177 -6.97 8.84 -6.95
C GLY A 177 -7.22 7.98 -5.72
N VAL A 178 -8.27 8.22 -4.94
CA VAL A 178 -8.61 7.41 -3.76
C VAL A 178 -9.94 6.71 -3.99
N LEU A 179 -9.91 5.39 -3.94
CA LEU A 179 -11.08 4.51 -3.94
C LEU A 179 -11.48 4.23 -2.49
N GLU A 180 -12.76 4.38 -2.23
CA GLU A 180 -13.37 4.01 -0.96
C GLU A 180 -14.51 3.04 -1.24
N VAL A 181 -14.50 1.87 -0.58
CA VAL A 181 -15.53 0.85 -0.65
C VAL A 181 -16.10 0.63 0.75
N VAL A 182 -17.42 0.79 0.90
CA VAL A 182 -18.15 0.59 2.15
C VAL A 182 -18.98 -0.68 2.02
N LEU A 183 -18.74 -1.63 2.93
CA LEU A 183 -19.30 -2.98 2.92
C LEU A 183 -20.07 -3.22 4.22
N PRO A 184 -21.42 -3.16 4.21
CA PRO A 184 -22.22 -3.47 5.39
C PRO A 184 -21.96 -4.88 5.90
N LYS A 185 -21.79 -5.06 7.20
CA LYS A 185 -21.60 -6.38 7.80
C LYS A 185 -22.87 -7.21 7.73
N GLN A 186 -22.71 -8.52 7.57
CA GLN A 186 -23.78 -9.46 7.85
C GLN A 186 -24.07 -9.44 9.35
N GLU A 187 -25.34 -9.56 9.74
CA GLU A 187 -25.62 -9.76 11.17
C GLU A 187 -24.90 -11.03 11.64
N PRO A 188 -24.29 -11.03 12.85
CA PRO A 188 -23.65 -12.21 13.37
C PRO A 188 -24.69 -13.34 13.37
N SER A 189 -24.39 -14.43 12.63
CA SER A 189 -25.21 -15.63 12.70
C SER A 189 -25.31 -16.01 14.18
N LYS A 190 -26.52 -16.15 14.71
CA LYS A 190 -26.77 -16.57 16.09
C LYS A 190 -26.38 -18.05 16.29
N SER A 191 -25.16 -18.46 15.93
CA SER A 191 -24.57 -19.67 16.46
C SER A 191 -24.13 -19.34 17.89
N ARG A 192 -25.07 -19.48 18.84
CA ARG A 192 -24.69 -19.68 20.24
C ARG A 192 -23.74 -20.86 20.25
N GLY A 193 -22.48 -20.64 20.61
CA GLY A 193 -21.54 -21.74 20.83
C GLY A 193 -22.17 -22.73 21.81
N GLU A 194 -21.98 -24.02 21.55
CA GLU A 194 -22.40 -25.06 22.46
C GLU A 194 -21.34 -25.23 23.57
N PRO A 195 -21.75 -25.42 24.83
CA PRO A 195 -20.80 -25.68 25.91
C PRO A 195 -20.06 -26.99 25.65
N ILE A 196 -18.73 -26.93 25.54
CA ILE A 196 -17.87 -28.10 25.44
C ILE A 196 -17.61 -28.61 26.86
N SER A 197 -17.97 -29.86 27.13
CA SER A 197 -17.64 -30.51 28.40
C SER A 197 -16.27 -31.16 28.32
N ILE A 198 -15.46 -30.97 29.36
CA ILE A 198 -14.17 -31.66 29.54
C ILE A 198 -14.46 -33.00 30.23
N GLY A 199 -13.95 -34.09 29.66
CA GLY A 199 -13.98 -35.44 30.23
C GLY A 199 -12.64 -35.83 30.85
#